data_AF-A0A830GKL4-F1
#
_entry.id   AF-A0A830GKL4-F1
#
_cell.length_a   1.000
_cell.length_b   1.000
_cell.length_c   1.000
_cell.angle_alpha   90.00
_cell.angle_beta   90.00
_cell.angle_gamma   90.00
#
_symmetry.space_group_name_H-M   'P 1'
#
loop_
_entity.id
_entity.type
_entity.pdbx_description
1 polymer ?
#
loop_
_entity_poly.entity_id
_entity_poly.type
_entity_poly.pdbx_seq_one_letter_code
_entity_poly.pdbx_strand_id
1 'polypeptide(L)'
;MPSTTQSGDRRERMRCPNLAERIGEDPARWLDADLLRNAGRKQLVFSLINGIDSLERVAAWHAVEMRLANDRYADEARNPLDEPRAAILQRLDQREEWLRLNGERPDRLPFGPRASCECCDADGFVTAADLRERDAEERARLSDGYSPDGVDTNKTTPETETATLGAYATDGGQDP
;
A
#
# COMPACT_ATOMS: atom_id res chain seq x y z
N MET A 1 -4.15 -36.90 24.10
CA MET A 1 -5.10 -35.93 24.67
C MET A 1 -5.49 -34.95 23.58
N PRO A 2 -6.76 -34.86 23.16
CA PRO A 2 -7.18 -33.86 22.18
C PRO A 2 -7.24 -32.47 22.84
N SER A 3 -6.65 -31.48 22.20
CA SER A 3 -6.53 -30.10 22.70
C SER A 3 -7.90 -29.44 22.84
N THR A 4 -8.26 -29.07 24.07
CA THR A 4 -9.49 -28.33 24.43
C THR A 4 -9.28 -26.82 24.29
N THR A 5 -9.03 -26.35 23.07
CA THR A 5 -9.02 -24.91 22.72
C THR A 5 -9.97 -24.62 21.56
N GLN A 6 -11.07 -25.37 21.50
CA GLN A 6 -12.20 -25.04 20.65
C GLN A 6 -13.26 -24.33 21.50
N SER A 7 -12.96 -23.10 21.92
CA SER A 7 -13.99 -22.18 22.41
C SER A 7 -14.88 -21.84 21.22
N GLY A 8 -15.94 -22.63 21.08
CA GLY A 8 -17.03 -22.39 20.15
C GLY A 8 -17.81 -21.17 20.62
N ASP A 9 -17.45 -20.01 20.09
CA ASP A 9 -18.38 -18.90 19.92
C ASP A 9 -18.14 -18.29 18.54
N ARG A 10 -18.42 -19.09 17.51
CA ARG A 10 -18.46 -18.61 16.13
C ARG A 10 -19.88 -18.11 15.87
N ARG A 11 -20.24 -16.93 16.39
CA ARG A 11 -21.25 -16.12 15.70
C ARG A 11 -20.80 -16.05 14.24
N GLU A 12 -21.57 -16.64 13.32
CA GLU A 12 -21.24 -16.59 11.90
C GLU A 12 -21.20 -15.11 11.52
N ARG A 13 -19.99 -14.62 11.21
CA ARG A 13 -19.79 -13.22 10.84
C ARG A 13 -20.65 -12.92 9.62
N MET A 14 -21.36 -11.80 9.65
CA MET A 14 -22.07 -11.31 8.48
C MET A 14 -21.04 -11.13 7.35
N ARG A 15 -21.37 -11.67 6.17
CA ARG A 15 -20.59 -11.52 4.95
C ARG A 15 -21.44 -10.87 3.89
N CYS A 16 -20.84 -10.00 3.09
CA CYS A 16 -21.51 -9.34 1.98
C CYS A 16 -20.82 -9.71 0.64
N PRO A 17 -20.97 -10.94 0.14
CA PRO A 17 -20.26 -11.41 -1.06
C PRO A 17 -20.57 -10.54 -2.29
N ASN A 18 -21.82 -10.10 -2.45
CA ASN A 18 -22.20 -9.22 -3.55
C ASN A 18 -21.49 -7.86 -3.52
N LEU A 19 -21.17 -7.34 -2.32
CA LEU A 19 -20.39 -6.11 -2.20
C LEU A 19 -18.91 -6.39 -2.49
N ALA A 20 -18.37 -7.51 -2.03
CA ALA A 20 -17.00 -7.91 -2.37
C ALA A 20 -16.78 -8.01 -3.88
N GLU A 21 -17.76 -8.54 -4.63
CA GLU A 21 -17.72 -8.59 -6.09
C GLU A 21 -17.83 -7.20 -6.74
N ARG A 22 -18.66 -6.30 -6.18
CA ARG A 22 -18.94 -4.99 -6.77
C ARG A 22 -17.86 -3.94 -6.49
N ILE A 23 -17.42 -3.83 -5.24
CA ILE A 23 -16.49 -2.79 -4.78
C ILE A 23 -15.08 -3.33 -4.50
N GLY A 24 -14.86 -4.65 -4.67
CA GLY A 24 -13.58 -5.32 -4.46
C GLY A 24 -13.25 -5.64 -2.99
N GLU A 25 -14.15 -5.33 -2.06
CA GLU A 25 -13.96 -5.52 -0.61
C GLU A 25 -15.26 -5.85 0.12
N ASP A 26 -15.17 -6.56 1.25
CA ASP A 26 -16.30 -6.82 2.14
C ASP A 26 -16.20 -5.93 3.40
N PRO A 27 -17.00 -4.85 3.52
CA PRO A 27 -16.96 -3.95 4.67
C PRO A 27 -17.29 -4.66 5.99
N ALA A 28 -18.15 -5.69 5.94
CA ALA A 28 -18.60 -6.40 7.15
C ALA A 28 -17.44 -7.11 7.88
N ARG A 29 -16.36 -7.41 7.15
CA ARG A 29 -15.12 -7.98 7.72
C ARG A 29 -14.47 -7.03 8.74
N TRP A 30 -14.57 -5.73 8.53
CA TRP A 30 -13.86 -4.71 9.30
C TRP A 30 -14.73 -4.08 10.40
N LEU A 31 -16.05 -4.12 10.23
CA LEU A 31 -17.06 -3.52 11.11
C LEU A 31 -17.57 -4.45 12.24
N ASP A 32 -16.81 -5.50 12.54
CA ASP A 32 -17.14 -6.45 13.61
C ASP A 32 -16.97 -5.80 15.00
N ALA A 33 -17.95 -6.00 15.90
CA ALA A 33 -18.00 -5.33 17.20
C ALA A 33 -16.77 -5.61 18.07
N ASP A 34 -16.24 -6.84 18.02
CA ASP A 34 -15.02 -7.22 18.75
C ASP A 34 -13.77 -6.56 18.17
N LEU A 35 -13.75 -6.26 16.86
CA LEU A 35 -12.66 -5.51 16.24
C LEU A 35 -12.68 -4.05 16.71
N LEU A 36 -13.88 -3.45 16.83
CA LEU A 36 -14.04 -2.04 17.19
C LEU A 36 -13.76 -1.74 18.67
N ARG A 37 -13.86 -2.74 19.55
CA ARG A 37 -13.45 -2.63 20.96
C ARG A 37 -11.93 -2.45 21.13
N ASN A 38 -11.14 -2.89 20.15
CA ASN A 38 -9.69 -2.69 20.16
C ASN A 38 -9.31 -1.35 19.50
N ALA A 39 -8.66 -0.46 20.26
CA ALA A 39 -8.31 0.88 19.79
C ALA A 39 -7.43 0.89 18.52
N GLY A 40 -6.45 0.00 18.41
CA GLY A 40 -5.57 -0.08 17.23
C GLY A 40 -6.32 -0.54 15.98
N ARG A 41 -7.24 -1.50 16.13
CA ARG A 41 -8.09 -1.95 15.02
C ARG A 41 -9.12 -0.90 14.62
N LYS A 42 -9.68 -0.16 15.57
CA LYS A 42 -10.54 1.00 15.29
C LYS A 42 -9.81 2.06 14.46
N GLN A 43 -8.55 2.36 14.79
CA GLN A 43 -7.71 3.26 13.98
C GLN A 43 -7.50 2.75 12.56
N LEU A 44 -7.28 1.44 12.38
CA LEU A 44 -7.17 0.84 11.06
C LEU A 44 -8.45 1.01 10.24
N VAL A 45 -9.62 0.81 10.85
CA VAL A 45 -10.92 1.06 10.18
C VAL A 45 -11.05 2.52 9.75
N PHE A 46 -10.65 3.49 10.59
CA PHE A 46 -10.65 4.90 10.21
C PHE A 46 -9.69 5.21 9.06
N SER A 47 -8.50 4.59 9.03
CA SER A 47 -7.58 4.73 7.91
C SER A 47 -8.15 4.15 6.62
N LEU A 48 -8.87 3.02 6.68
CA LEU A 48 -9.57 2.46 5.54
C LEU A 48 -10.65 3.41 5.03
N ILE A 49 -11.49 3.95 5.91
CA ILE A 49 -12.54 4.92 5.55
C ILE A 49 -11.93 6.16 4.89
N ASN A 50 -10.82 6.67 5.40
CA ASN A 50 -10.12 7.81 4.80
C ASN A 50 -9.58 7.51 3.39
N GLY A 51 -9.22 6.25 3.12
CA GLY A 51 -8.74 5.79 1.83
C GLY A 51 -9.84 5.56 0.80
N ILE A 52 -11.12 5.54 1.20
CA ILE A 52 -12.24 5.36 0.26
C ILE A 52 -12.28 6.53 -0.71
N ASP A 53 -12.33 6.24 -1.99
CA ASP A 53 -12.12 7.20 -3.08
C ASP A 53 -13.33 7.38 -4.01
N SER A 54 -14.40 6.60 -3.82
CA SER A 54 -15.66 6.71 -4.55
C SER A 54 -16.87 6.81 -3.61
N LEU A 55 -17.91 7.55 -4.01
CA LEU A 55 -19.15 7.65 -3.24
C LEU A 55 -19.88 6.30 -3.18
N GLU A 56 -19.79 5.49 -4.24
CA GLU A 56 -20.36 4.15 -4.25
C GLU A 56 -19.80 3.28 -3.11
N ARG A 57 -18.47 3.33 -2.92
CA ARG A 57 -17.81 2.57 -1.85
C ARG A 57 -18.21 3.11 -0.47
N VAL A 58 -18.30 4.43 -0.27
CA VAL A 58 -18.81 5.00 1.00
C VAL A 58 -20.24 4.55 1.27
N ALA A 59 -21.13 4.63 0.28
CA ALA A 59 -22.53 4.22 0.42
C ALA A 59 -22.66 2.72 0.74
N ALA A 60 -21.81 1.87 0.14
CA ALA A 60 -21.76 0.44 0.46
C ALA A 60 -21.36 0.19 1.92
N TRP A 61 -20.32 0.88 2.41
CA TRP A 61 -19.91 0.82 3.81
C TRP A 61 -21.01 1.29 4.76
N HIS A 62 -21.66 2.41 4.43
CA HIS A 62 -22.77 2.94 5.21
C HIS A 62 -23.95 1.94 5.29
N ALA A 63 -24.30 1.32 4.16
CA ALA A 63 -25.37 0.31 4.11
C ALA A 63 -25.04 -0.93 4.96
N VAL A 64 -23.78 -1.37 4.98
CA VAL A 64 -23.35 -2.50 5.82
C VAL A 64 -23.40 -2.14 7.29
N GLU A 65 -22.91 -0.96 7.70
CA GLU A 65 -22.98 -0.54 9.09
C GLU A 65 -24.42 -0.42 9.58
N MET A 66 -25.30 0.18 8.77
CA MET A 66 -26.73 0.24 9.07
C MET A 66 -27.37 -1.15 9.18
N ARG A 67 -26.96 -2.10 8.32
CA ARG A 67 -27.45 -3.48 8.39
C ARG A 67 -26.97 -4.20 9.65
N LEU A 68 -25.70 -4.00 10.04
CA LEU A 68 -25.12 -4.55 11.27
C LEU A 68 -25.76 -3.95 12.53
N ALA A 69 -26.09 -2.66 12.50
CA ALA A 69 -26.80 -1.98 13.58
C ALA A 69 -28.25 -2.48 13.74
N ASN A 70 -28.89 -2.94 12.65
CA ASN A 70 -30.27 -3.42 12.63
C ASN A 70 -30.41 -4.95 12.75
N ASP A 71 -29.30 -5.71 12.84
CA ASP A 71 -29.35 -7.17 12.90
C ASP A 71 -29.94 -7.64 14.25
N ARG A 72 -31.08 -8.32 14.18
CA ARG A 72 -31.96 -8.70 15.31
C ARG A 72 -31.34 -9.71 16.28
N TYR A 73 -30.23 -10.36 15.93
CA TYR A 73 -29.60 -11.39 16.75
C TYR A 73 -28.57 -10.86 17.75
N ALA A 74 -28.35 -9.55 17.78
CA ALA A 74 -27.54 -8.91 18.81
C ALA A 74 -28.43 -8.52 20.02
N ASP A 75 -29.05 -9.49 20.67
CA ASP A 75 -29.88 -9.27 21.87
C ASP A 75 -29.07 -8.66 23.04
N GLU A 76 -27.73 -8.80 23.04
CA GLU A 76 -26.81 -8.08 23.95
C GLU A 76 -26.39 -6.68 23.43
N ALA A 77 -26.62 -6.37 22.15
CA ALA A 77 -26.37 -5.04 21.56
C ALA A 77 -27.63 -4.18 21.56
N ARG A 78 -28.46 -4.31 22.60
CA ARG A 78 -29.60 -3.45 22.90
C ARG A 78 -29.18 -2.06 23.36
N ASN A 79 -28.13 -1.51 22.75
CA ASN A 79 -27.77 -0.13 22.86
C ASN A 79 -27.81 0.47 21.45
N PRO A 80 -28.87 1.23 21.12
CA PRO A 80 -28.92 1.94 19.86
C PRO A 80 -27.75 2.90 19.84
N LEU A 81 -26.76 2.63 18.98
CA LEU A 81 -25.51 3.39 18.86
C LEU A 81 -24.62 3.32 20.11
N ASP A 82 -24.08 2.15 20.44
CA ASP A 82 -22.82 2.12 21.19
C ASP A 82 -21.82 3.09 20.52
N GLU A 83 -21.21 3.98 21.32
CA GLU A 83 -20.28 5.04 20.90
C GLU A 83 -19.32 4.69 19.73
N PRO A 84 -18.71 3.48 19.66
CA PRO A 84 -17.85 3.12 18.52
C PRO A 84 -18.56 3.12 17.17
N ARG A 85 -19.83 2.74 17.07
CA ARG A 85 -20.58 2.67 15.79
C ARG A 85 -21.00 4.05 15.31
N ALA A 86 -21.45 4.91 16.23
CA ALA A 86 -21.76 6.31 15.92
C ALA A 86 -20.55 7.04 15.32
N ALA A 87 -19.36 6.80 15.88
CA ALA A 87 -18.13 7.40 15.37
C ALA A 87 -17.76 6.94 13.94
N ILE A 88 -18.10 5.69 13.58
CA ILE A 88 -17.86 5.17 12.23
C ILE A 88 -18.83 5.80 11.23
N LEU A 89 -20.12 5.85 11.56
CA LEU A 89 -21.12 6.50 10.72
C LEU A 89 -20.76 7.98 10.50
N GLN A 90 -20.44 8.70 11.57
CA GLN A 90 -19.98 10.09 11.47
C GLN A 90 -18.74 10.23 10.56
N ARG A 91 -17.81 9.27 10.63
CA ARG A 91 -16.60 9.30 9.78
C ARG A 91 -16.92 9.02 8.32
N LEU A 92 -17.86 8.12 8.03
CA LEU A 92 -18.36 7.86 6.69
C LEU A 92 -19.06 9.10 6.12
N ASP A 93 -19.90 9.78 6.91
CA ASP A 93 -20.57 11.02 6.51
C ASP A 93 -19.56 12.13 6.18
N GLN A 94 -18.55 12.32 7.04
CA GLN A 94 -17.46 13.27 6.78
C GLN A 94 -16.71 12.94 5.49
N ARG A 95 -16.50 11.65 5.21
CA ARG A 95 -15.81 11.23 3.99
C ARG A 95 -16.67 11.43 2.76
N GLU A 96 -17.96 11.13 2.85
CA GLU A 96 -18.93 11.35 1.78
C GLU A 96 -18.98 12.84 1.40
N GLU A 97 -19.09 13.71 2.39
CA GLU A 97 -19.10 15.16 2.19
C GLU A 97 -17.80 15.65 1.56
N TRP A 98 -16.65 15.14 2.04
CA TRP A 98 -15.37 15.47 1.44
C TRP A 98 -15.32 15.07 -0.05
N LEU A 99 -15.80 13.88 -0.41
CA LEU A 99 -15.83 13.41 -1.80
C LEU A 99 -16.82 14.21 -2.67
N ARG A 100 -17.97 14.64 -2.12
CA ARG A 100 -18.88 15.56 -2.82
C ARG A 100 -18.23 16.90 -3.13
N LEU A 101 -17.46 17.44 -2.19
CA LEU A 101 -16.81 18.75 -2.32
C LEU A 101 -15.55 18.71 -3.20
N ASN A 102 -14.75 17.65 -3.11
CA ASN A 102 -13.45 17.56 -3.79
C ASN A 102 -13.48 16.69 -5.06
N GLY A 103 -14.59 16.00 -5.31
CA GLY A 103 -14.71 15.00 -6.36
C GLY A 103 -14.16 13.64 -5.96
N GLU A 104 -14.54 12.61 -6.73
CA GLU A 104 -14.02 11.25 -6.59
C GLU A 104 -12.66 11.11 -7.27
N ARG A 105 -11.83 10.19 -6.77
CA ARG A 105 -10.59 9.84 -7.48
C ARG A 105 -10.96 8.99 -8.70
N PRO A 106 -10.45 9.28 -9.90
CA PRO A 106 -10.69 8.40 -11.04
C PRO A 106 -10.04 7.03 -10.82
N ASP A 107 -10.75 5.96 -11.20
CA ASP A 107 -10.28 4.56 -11.12
C ASP A 107 -8.91 4.36 -11.78
N ARG A 108 -8.63 5.16 -12.81
CA ARG A 108 -7.33 5.26 -13.46
C ARG A 108 -6.93 6.72 -13.52
N LEU A 109 -5.80 7.05 -12.90
CA LEU A 109 -5.21 8.36 -13.12
C LEU A 109 -4.90 8.52 -14.63
N PRO A 110 -5.27 9.63 -15.26
CA PRO A 110 -5.03 9.84 -16.70
C PRO A 110 -3.54 9.77 -17.04
N PHE A 111 -2.70 10.18 -16.11
CA PHE A 111 -1.25 9.99 -16.13
C PHE A 111 -0.94 8.99 -15.02
N GLY A 112 -0.09 8.00 -15.29
CA GLY A 112 0.29 6.99 -14.28
C GLY A 112 0.90 7.61 -13.01
N PRO A 113 1.40 6.79 -12.06
CA PRO A 113 2.03 7.31 -10.84
C PRO A 113 3.24 8.22 -11.09
N ARG A 114 3.74 8.27 -12.33
CA ARG A 114 4.69 9.26 -12.80
C ARG A 114 3.92 10.29 -13.63
N ALA A 115 4.08 11.57 -13.29
CA ALA A 115 3.75 12.65 -14.23
C ALA A 115 4.40 12.32 -15.57
N SER A 116 3.67 12.52 -16.67
CA SER A 116 4.30 12.44 -17.96
C SER A 116 5.43 13.48 -17.96
N CYS A 117 6.67 13.04 -18.15
CA CYS A 117 7.74 13.99 -18.39
C CYS A 117 7.54 14.53 -19.81
N GLU A 118 7.98 15.76 -20.07
CA GLU A 118 8.11 16.28 -21.44
C GLU A 118 8.96 15.36 -22.35
N CYS A 119 9.79 14.48 -21.74
CA CYS A 119 10.56 13.45 -22.43
C CYS A 119 9.75 12.23 -22.91
N CYS A 120 8.53 12.01 -22.41
CA CYS A 120 7.67 10.87 -22.71
C CYS A 120 6.41 11.25 -23.50
N ASP A 121 6.05 12.54 -23.57
CA ASP A 121 4.87 13.05 -24.28
C ASP A 121 5.17 13.46 -25.73
N ALA A 122 6.43 13.41 -26.17
CA ALA A 122 6.75 13.56 -27.57
C ALA A 122 6.44 12.25 -28.30
N ASP A 123 5.51 12.28 -29.25
CA ASP A 123 5.08 11.19 -30.15
C ASP A 123 6.18 10.64 -31.09
N GLY A 124 7.41 10.52 -30.60
CA GLY A 124 8.46 9.72 -31.19
C GLY A 124 8.69 8.50 -30.29
N PHE A 125 8.02 7.39 -30.60
CA PHE A 125 8.31 6.12 -29.94
C PHE A 125 9.81 5.82 -30.12
N VAL A 126 10.59 6.01 -29.05
CA VAL A 126 12.00 5.61 -29.02
C VAL A 126 12.01 4.09 -29.14
N THR A 127 12.42 3.60 -30.30
CA THR A 127 12.48 2.17 -30.56
C THR A 127 13.69 1.57 -29.86
N ALA A 128 13.69 0.24 -29.70
CA ALA A 128 14.87 -0.47 -29.19
C ALA A 128 16.11 -0.28 -30.10
N ALA A 129 15.93 0.13 -31.36
CA ALA A 129 17.05 0.47 -32.25
C ALA A 129 17.66 1.82 -31.87
N ASP A 130 16.83 2.82 -31.61
CA ASP A 130 17.27 4.18 -31.23
C ASP A 130 18.03 4.18 -29.91
N LEU A 131 17.62 3.35 -28.94
CA LEU A 131 18.36 3.16 -27.69
C LEU A 131 19.74 2.53 -27.91
N ARG A 132 19.83 1.53 -28.81
CA ARG A 132 21.11 0.87 -29.12
C ARG A 132 22.09 1.81 -29.84
N GLU A 133 21.57 2.68 -30.70
CA GLU A 133 22.36 3.70 -31.38
C GLU A 133 22.91 4.71 -30.38
N ARG A 134 22.06 5.21 -29.48
CA ARG A 134 22.46 6.14 -28.42
C ARG A 134 23.51 5.56 -27.47
N ASP A 135 23.35 4.31 -27.06
CA ASP A 135 24.33 3.59 -26.24
C ASP A 135 25.67 3.40 -26.97
N ALA A 136 25.64 3.21 -28.29
CA ALA A 136 26.85 3.10 -29.10
C ALA A 136 27.59 4.44 -29.21
N GLU A 137 26.86 5.54 -29.41
CA GLU A 137 27.42 6.90 -29.41
C GLU A 137 28.02 7.29 -28.07
N GLU A 138 27.34 6.97 -26.97
CA GLU A 138 27.84 7.26 -25.62
C GLU A 138 29.11 6.44 -25.31
N ARG A 139 29.12 5.17 -25.71
CA ARG A 139 30.32 4.31 -25.61
C ARG A 139 31.47 4.87 -26.45
N ALA A 140 31.19 5.37 -27.65
CA ALA A 140 32.21 5.99 -28.50
C ALA A 140 32.79 7.26 -27.84
N ARG A 141 31.94 8.14 -27.30
CA ARG A 141 32.42 9.34 -26.57
C ARG A 141 33.25 9.00 -25.34
N LEU A 142 32.83 7.99 -24.57
CA LEU A 142 33.58 7.52 -23.41
C LEU A 142 34.93 6.93 -23.82
N SER A 143 34.99 6.22 -24.95
CA SER A 143 36.25 5.69 -25.49
C SER A 143 37.17 6.78 -26.05
N ASP A 144 36.62 7.85 -26.63
CA ASP A 144 37.40 8.96 -27.22
C ASP A 144 38.09 9.83 -26.15
N GLY A 145 37.50 9.89 -24.95
CA GLY A 145 38.09 10.53 -23.78
C GLY A 145 39.06 9.64 -22.98
N TYR A 146 39.13 8.34 -23.28
CA TYR A 146 39.98 7.40 -22.57
C TYR A 146 41.37 7.32 -23.22
N SER A 147 42.35 8.02 -22.61
CA SER A 147 43.76 7.81 -22.93
C SER A 147 44.32 6.71 -22.01
N PRO A 148 44.73 5.54 -22.54
CA PRO A 148 45.35 4.48 -21.73
C PRO A 148 46.70 4.91 -21.12
N ASP A 149 47.30 6.00 -21.60
CA ASP A 149 48.55 6.57 -21.07
C ASP A 149 48.33 7.54 -19.89
N GLY A 150 47.08 7.80 -19.49
CA GLY A 150 46.75 8.76 -18.43
C GLY A 150 46.87 8.22 -17.00
N VAL A 151 46.91 6.89 -16.83
CA VAL A 151 46.98 6.25 -15.51
C VAL A 151 48.31 5.51 -15.39
N ASP A 152 49.29 6.15 -14.73
CA ASP A 152 50.57 5.54 -14.37
C ASP A 152 50.34 4.50 -13.26
N THR A 153 50.03 3.26 -13.65
CA THR A 153 49.83 2.12 -12.74
C THR A 153 51.13 1.64 -12.07
N ASN A 154 52.29 2.23 -12.40
CA ASN A 154 53.56 1.91 -11.72
C ASN A 154 53.72 2.65 -10.38
N LYS A 155 52.78 3.55 -10.03
CA LYS A 155 52.76 4.25 -8.74
C LYS A 155 51.54 3.84 -7.91
N THR A 156 51.45 2.58 -7.54
CA THR A 156 50.62 2.18 -6.42
C THR A 156 51.20 2.78 -5.15
N THR A 157 50.47 3.70 -4.51
CA THR A 157 50.82 4.18 -3.18
C THR A 157 50.69 3.03 -2.17
N PRO A 158 51.51 3.00 -1.11
CA PRO A 158 51.49 1.92 -0.12
C PRO A 158 50.14 1.81 0.62
N GLU A 159 49.34 2.88 0.65
CA GLU A 159 47.96 2.85 1.17
C GLU A 159 47.06 1.85 0.40
N THR A 160 47.24 1.74 -0.92
CA THR A 160 46.40 0.89 -1.78
C THR A 160 46.78 -0.59 -1.71
N GLU A 161 48.04 -0.91 -1.39
CA GLU A 161 48.48 -2.29 -1.13
C GLU A 161 47.85 -2.84 0.17
N THR A 162 47.70 -2.01 1.20
CA THR A 162 47.09 -2.46 2.47
C THR A 162 45.57 -2.67 2.41
N ALA A 163 44.89 -2.09 1.41
CA ALA A 163 43.44 -2.17 1.27
C ALA A 163 42.95 -3.40 0.51
N THR A 164 43.84 -4.17 -0.14
CA THR A 164 43.44 -5.34 -0.93
C THR A 164 43.53 -6.63 -0.11
N LEU A 165 42.35 -7.20 0.19
CA LEU A 165 42.06 -8.56 0.66
C LEU A 165 42.12 -8.94 2.16
N GLY A 166 42.57 -8.08 3.08
CA GLY A 166 42.69 -8.48 4.50
C GLY A 166 41.54 -8.08 5.45
N ALA A 167 40.83 -6.98 5.18
CA ALA A 167 40.09 -6.27 6.23
C ALA A 167 38.62 -6.66 6.45
N TYR A 168 38.03 -7.53 5.61
CA TYR A 168 36.58 -7.81 5.65
C TYR A 168 36.19 -9.20 6.19
N ALA A 169 37.14 -9.99 6.71
CA ALA A 169 36.89 -11.41 7.01
C ALA A 169 36.76 -11.79 8.50
N THR A 170 36.72 -10.84 9.45
CA THR A 170 36.59 -11.17 10.87
C THR A 170 35.67 -10.20 11.61
N ASP A 171 34.36 -10.47 11.56
CA ASP A 171 33.46 -10.13 12.65
C ASP A 171 32.79 -11.43 13.13
N GLY A 172 32.96 -11.70 14.42
CA GLY A 172 32.85 -13.02 15.02
C GLY A 172 31.41 -13.39 15.36
N GLY A 173 30.97 -14.53 14.87
CA GLY A 173 29.86 -15.25 15.46
C GLY A 173 30.33 -15.88 16.78
N GLN A 174 29.86 -15.36 17.90
CA GLN A 174 30.10 -15.91 19.22
C GLN A 174 28.76 -16.19 19.91
N ASP A 175 28.42 -17.48 19.96
CA ASP A 175 27.56 -18.15 20.93
C ASP A 175 28.22 -19.53 21.18
N PRO A 176 28.04 -20.20 22.34
CA PRO A 176 27.14 -19.90 23.47
C PRO A 176 27.84 -19.51 24.79
#